data_AF-A0A193QHJ5-F1
#
_entry.id   AF-A0A193QHJ5-F1
#
_cell.length_a   1.000
_cell.length_b   1.000
_cell.length_c   1.000
_cell.angle_alpha   90.00
_cell.angle_beta   90.00
_cell.angle_gamma   90.00
#
_symmetry.space_group_name_H-M   'P 1'
#
loop_
_entity.id
_entity.type
_entity.pdbx_description
1 polymer ?
#
loop_
_entity_poly.entity_id
_entity_poly.type
_entity_poly.pdbx_seq_one_letter_code
_entity_poly.pdbx_strand_id
1 'polypeptide(L)'
;MWGLSPACWVTFLGVQQTRPLSTHKQLFYTTGRFSVLLAACSVCKEAAQRKGGPARDEVGCNRLIQAVRRLMSRQDMGLHIEPLLPGWVRSLFSTRLNSDALAAYACEFDTVWVEEALDNGRWPAPEGDNDPDRLFADHQGRLDTPWPMHERTGLAYH
;
A
#
# COMPACT_ATOMS: atom_id res chain seq x y z
N MET A 1 24.60 26.80 -5.88
CA MET A 1 24.18 25.99 -4.72
C MET A 1 22.90 25.30 -5.14
N TRP A 2 22.96 24.01 -5.48
CA TRP A 2 21.78 23.25 -5.90
C TRP A 2 21.02 22.86 -4.63
N GLY A 3 19.95 23.60 -4.31
CA GLY A 3 19.05 23.20 -3.23
C GLY A 3 18.35 21.90 -3.61
N LEU A 4 18.45 20.87 -2.76
CA LEU A 4 17.70 19.63 -2.93
C LEU A 4 16.19 19.96 -2.89
N SER A 5 15.49 19.69 -4.00
CA SER A 5 14.04 19.85 -4.07
C SER A 5 13.34 18.84 -3.15
N PRO A 6 12.12 19.15 -2.66
CA PRO A 6 11.33 18.20 -1.90
C PRO A 6 11.15 16.89 -2.67
N ALA A 7 11.38 15.77 -2.01
CA ALA A 7 11.22 14.44 -2.59
C ALA A 7 10.17 13.64 -1.81
N CYS A 8 9.36 12.89 -2.55
CA CYS A 8 8.36 11.96 -2.02
C CYS A 8 8.54 10.61 -2.71
N TRP A 9 8.58 9.53 -1.94
CA TRP A 9 8.60 8.17 -2.47
C TRP A 9 7.71 7.25 -1.65
N VAL A 10 7.06 6.28 -2.31
CA VAL A 10 6.15 5.34 -1.67
C VAL A 10 6.80 3.96 -1.64
N THR A 11 6.74 3.30 -0.50
CA THR A 11 7.18 1.92 -0.34
C THR A 11 6.07 1.07 0.26
N PHE A 12 5.97 -0.19 -0.17
CA PHE A 12 5.19 -1.18 0.55
C PHE A 12 6.07 -1.78 1.66
N LEU A 13 5.61 -1.72 2.90
CA LEU A 13 6.31 -2.28 4.06
C LEU A 13 5.97 -3.75 4.31
N GLY A 14 5.07 -4.32 3.51
CA GLY A 14 4.68 -5.72 3.60
C GLY A 14 3.33 -5.94 4.28
N VAL A 15 2.94 -7.21 4.30
CA VAL A 15 1.77 -7.72 5.03
C VAL A 15 2.07 -7.70 6.53
N GLN A 16 1.21 -7.04 7.29
CA GLN A 16 1.31 -6.93 8.75
C GLN A 16 0.57 -8.08 9.45
N GLN A 17 -0.51 -8.55 8.84
CA GLN A 17 -1.37 -9.58 9.42
C GLN A 17 -2.26 -10.23 8.35
N THR A 18 -2.47 -11.53 8.46
CA THR A 18 -3.43 -12.31 7.68
C THR A 18 -4.36 -13.08 8.63
N ARG A 19 -5.67 -13.04 8.39
CA ARG A 19 -6.69 -13.73 9.21
C ARG A 19 -7.74 -14.41 8.34
N PRO A 20 -8.19 -15.64 8.65
CA PRO A 20 -9.22 -16.31 7.87
C PRO A 20 -10.57 -15.60 7.98
N LEU A 21 -11.28 -15.52 6.86
CA LEU A 21 -12.66 -15.05 6.74
C LEU A 21 -13.62 -16.23 6.92
N SER A 22 -14.06 -16.47 8.16
CA SER A 22 -15.09 -17.47 8.51
C SER A 22 -14.73 -18.94 8.21
N THR A 23 -15.71 -19.83 8.35
CA THR A 23 -15.60 -21.31 8.41
C THR A 23 -15.01 -21.94 7.14
N HIS A 24 -15.23 -21.32 5.97
CA HIS A 24 -14.54 -21.69 4.73
C HIS A 24 -13.18 -20.99 4.70
N LYS A 25 -12.15 -21.67 5.21
CA LYS A 25 -10.76 -21.18 5.44
C LYS A 25 -9.96 -20.89 4.14
N GLN A 26 -10.62 -20.49 3.06
CA GLN A 26 -9.99 -20.17 1.78
C GLN A 26 -9.89 -18.68 1.54
N LEU A 27 -10.73 -17.88 2.19
CA LEU A 27 -10.67 -16.43 2.12
C LEU A 27 -9.92 -15.89 3.34
N PHE A 28 -9.06 -14.91 3.11
CA PHE A 28 -8.24 -14.30 4.16
C PHE A 28 -8.31 -12.77 4.08
N TYR A 29 -8.56 -12.11 5.21
CA TYR A 29 -8.29 -10.70 5.37
C TYR A 29 -6.79 -10.49 5.55
N THR A 30 -6.18 -9.79 4.60
CA THR A 30 -4.76 -9.45 4.62
C THR A 30 -4.61 -7.95 4.83
N THR A 31 -3.98 -7.56 5.94
CA THR A 31 -3.63 -6.18 6.26
C THR A 31 -2.24 -5.87 5.75
N GLY A 32 -2.11 -4.90 4.86
CA GLY A 32 -0.82 -4.41 4.38
C GLY A 32 -0.56 -2.96 4.79
N ARG A 33 0.73 -2.59 4.76
CA ARG A 33 1.18 -1.25 5.13
C ARG A 33 1.99 -0.62 4.02
N PHE A 34 1.64 0.62 3.68
CA PHE A 34 2.43 1.49 2.83
C PHE A 34 3.10 2.58 3.66
N SER A 35 4.26 3.05 3.21
CA SER A 35 4.96 4.18 3.81
C SER A 35 5.29 5.21 2.73
N VAL A 36 4.80 6.43 2.93
CA VAL A 36 5.15 7.59 2.14
C VAL A 36 6.29 8.32 2.83
N LEU A 37 7.44 8.27 2.19
CA LEU A 37 8.69 8.82 2.67
C LEU A 37 8.88 10.21 2.07
N LEU A 38 9.16 11.18 2.93
CA LEU A 38 9.21 12.60 2.61
C LEU A 38 10.56 13.14 3.02
N ALA A 39 11.28 13.78 2.10
CA ALA A 39 12.50 14.51 2.40
C ALA A 39 12.37 15.96 1.93
N ALA A 40 12.77 16.91 2.78
CA ALA A 40 12.89 18.31 2.40
C ALA A 40 14.10 18.96 3.10
N CYS A 41 14.77 19.85 2.37
CA CYS A 41 15.77 20.77 2.92
C CYS A 41 15.12 22.12 3.24
N SER A 42 15.52 22.75 4.35
CA SER A 42 15.21 24.16 4.62
C SER A 42 16.50 24.97 4.65
N VAL A 43 16.55 26.04 3.86
CA VAL A 43 17.71 26.93 3.68
C VAL A 43 17.89 27.90 4.85
N CYS A 44 16.98 27.92 5.83
CA CYS A 44 17.04 28.81 6.99
C CYS A 44 16.42 28.20 8.26
N LYS A 45 17.06 28.50 9.40
CA LYS A 45 16.69 28.32 10.84
C LYS A 45 15.61 27.26 11.19
N GLU A 46 15.90 26.43 12.20
CA GLU A 46 15.04 25.39 12.84
C GLU A 46 13.51 25.57 12.79
N ALA A 47 13.00 26.79 13.05
CA ALA A 47 11.56 27.06 13.07
C ALA A 47 10.90 26.97 11.67
N ALA A 48 11.62 27.35 10.61
CA ALA A 48 11.14 27.28 9.23
C ALA A 48 11.15 25.85 8.67
N GLN A 49 11.97 24.95 9.21
CA GLN A 49 11.98 23.53 8.86
C GLN A 49 10.62 22.86 9.14
N ARG A 50 10.01 23.21 10.28
CA ARG A 50 8.72 22.66 10.69
C ARG A 50 7.57 23.35 9.97
N LYS A 51 7.57 24.68 9.87
CA LYS A 51 6.41 25.44 9.37
C LYS A 51 6.46 25.80 7.88
N GLY A 52 7.62 25.64 7.24
CA GLY A 52 7.99 26.31 6.01
C GLY A 52 8.51 27.72 6.29
N GLY A 53 9.32 28.24 5.37
CA GLY A 53 9.74 29.64 5.40
C GLY A 53 8.78 30.54 4.61
N PRO A 54 9.06 31.85 4.52
CA PRO A 54 8.19 32.82 3.84
C PRO A 54 8.13 32.63 2.32
N ALA A 55 9.10 31.94 1.72
CA ALA A 55 9.13 31.69 0.29
C ALA A 55 8.27 30.47 -0.08
N ARG A 56 7.64 30.48 -1.27
CA ARG A 56 6.71 29.42 -1.73
C ARG A 56 7.40 28.06 -1.92
N ASP A 57 8.69 28.09 -2.20
CA ASP A 57 9.60 26.96 -2.41
C ASP A 57 10.15 26.37 -1.09
N GLU A 58 9.96 27.05 0.04
CA GLU A 58 10.35 26.55 1.37
C GLU A 58 9.21 25.76 2.02
N VAL A 59 8.84 24.63 1.40
CA VAL A 59 7.81 23.73 1.95
C VAL A 59 8.41 22.91 3.09
N GLY A 60 8.28 23.41 4.32
CA GLY A 60 8.73 22.69 5.52
C GLY A 60 8.05 21.32 5.65
N CYS A 61 8.73 20.36 6.28
CA CYS A 61 8.30 18.96 6.33
C CYS A 61 6.87 18.77 6.88
N ASN A 62 6.40 19.62 7.81
CA ASN A 62 5.04 19.46 8.34
C ASN A 62 3.96 19.77 7.30
N ARG A 63 4.20 20.69 6.35
CA ARG A 63 3.24 20.98 5.28
C ARG A 63 3.13 19.79 4.33
N LEU A 64 4.27 19.16 4.00
CA LEU A 64 4.28 17.93 3.21
C LEU A 64 3.57 16.79 3.93
N ILE A 65 3.87 16.57 5.21
CA ILE A 65 3.20 15.56 6.04
C ILE A 65 1.69 15.81 6.07
N GLN A 66 1.25 17.06 6.26
CA GLN A 66 -0.17 17.41 6.27
C GLN A 66 -0.83 17.15 4.92
N ALA A 67 -0.20 17.56 3.82
CA ALA A 67 -0.73 17.37 2.47
C ALA A 67 -0.86 15.88 2.14
N VAL A 68 0.18 15.08 2.41
CA VAL A 68 0.20 13.64 2.16
C VAL A 68 -0.84 12.92 2.99
N ARG A 69 -0.92 13.20 4.30
CA ARG A 69 -1.93 12.58 5.16
C ARG A 69 -3.34 12.95 4.72
N ARG A 70 -3.58 14.20 4.31
CA ARG A 70 -4.89 14.63 3.81
C ARG A 70 -5.25 13.96 2.48
N LEU A 71 -4.31 13.86 1.56
CA LEU A 71 -4.55 13.28 0.24
C LEU A 71 -4.75 11.77 0.32
N MET A 72 -3.93 11.06 1.10
CA MET A 72 -3.89 9.60 1.07
C MET A 72 -4.92 8.94 1.99
N SER A 73 -5.35 9.64 3.05
CA SER A 73 -6.38 9.09 3.92
C SER A 73 -7.65 8.82 3.12
N ARG A 74 -8.20 7.62 3.28
CA ARG A 74 -9.44 7.16 2.66
C ARG A 74 -9.40 7.09 1.12
N GLN A 75 -8.22 6.97 0.52
CA GLN A 75 -8.08 6.65 -0.91
C GLN A 75 -7.78 5.16 -1.11
N ASP A 76 -8.25 4.60 -2.22
CA ASP A 76 -7.93 3.24 -2.69
C ASP A 76 -7.00 3.25 -3.91
N MET A 77 -6.76 4.42 -4.51
CA MET A 77 -5.91 4.62 -5.70
C MET A 77 -6.35 3.78 -6.91
N GLY A 78 -7.62 3.38 -6.97
CA GLY A 78 -8.14 2.48 -8.00
C GLY A 78 -7.73 1.01 -7.83
N LEU A 79 -7.18 0.65 -6.67
CA LEU A 79 -6.85 -0.73 -6.33
C LEU A 79 -8.03 -1.40 -5.63
N HIS A 80 -8.11 -2.74 -5.72
CA HIS A 80 -9.12 -3.55 -5.03
C HIS A 80 -8.75 -3.76 -3.55
N ILE A 81 -8.67 -2.66 -2.81
CA ILE A 81 -8.29 -2.62 -1.39
C ILE A 81 -9.29 -1.75 -0.61
N GLU A 82 -9.38 -1.96 0.70
CA GLU A 82 -10.09 -1.02 1.56
C GLU A 82 -9.38 0.35 1.57
N PRO A 83 -10.13 1.47 1.71
CA PRO A 83 -9.53 2.80 1.71
C PRO A 83 -8.43 2.96 2.77
N LEU A 84 -7.27 3.48 2.36
CA LEU A 84 -6.09 3.66 3.20
C LEU A 84 -6.41 4.37 4.53
N LEU A 85 -6.04 3.76 5.64
CA LEU A 85 -6.17 4.31 6.98
C LEU A 85 -4.85 4.96 7.41
N PRO A 86 -4.85 6.22 7.85
CA PRO A 86 -3.62 6.90 8.24
C PRO A 86 -3.04 6.28 9.53
N GLY A 87 -1.82 5.79 9.44
CA GLY A 87 -1.05 5.23 10.54
C GLY A 87 -0.05 6.23 11.13
N TRP A 88 1.09 5.71 11.59
CA TRP A 88 2.12 6.48 12.27
C TRP A 88 2.87 7.45 11.36
N VAL A 89 3.40 8.51 11.98
CA VAL A 89 4.39 9.39 11.36
C VAL A 89 5.66 9.29 12.18
N ARG A 90 6.78 8.90 11.57
CA ARG A 90 8.09 8.82 12.24
C ARG A 90 9.14 9.67 11.52
N SER A 91 10.05 10.25 12.28
CA SER A 91 11.28 10.82 11.73
C SER A 91 12.23 9.68 11.39
N LEU A 92 12.87 9.75 10.21
CA LEU A 92 13.90 8.78 9.82
C LEU A 92 15.30 9.31 10.12
N PHE A 93 15.55 10.56 9.76
CA PHE A 93 16.76 11.27 10.15
C PHE A 93 16.51 12.78 10.06
N SER A 94 17.22 13.52 10.91
CA SER A 94 17.29 14.98 10.86
C SER A 94 18.74 15.38 11.10
N THR A 95 19.39 16.00 10.12
CA THR A 95 20.81 16.38 10.20
C THR A 95 21.03 17.74 9.55
N ARG A 96 21.94 18.53 10.13
CA ARG A 96 22.46 19.75 9.49
C ARG A 96 23.64 19.38 8.61
N LEU A 97 23.54 19.63 7.31
CA LEU A 97 24.63 19.46 6.36
C LEU A 97 25.04 20.84 5.83
N ASN A 98 26.24 21.30 6.17
CA ASN A 98 26.88 22.50 5.60
C ASN A 98 25.94 23.71 5.41
N SER A 99 25.29 24.15 6.49
CA SER A 99 24.29 25.24 6.58
C SER A 99 22.84 24.94 6.14
N ASP A 100 22.60 23.83 5.44
CA ASP A 100 21.26 23.34 5.10
C ASP A 100 20.78 22.28 6.09
N ALA A 101 19.54 22.39 6.58
CA ALA A 101 18.94 21.37 7.44
C ALA A 101 18.10 20.40 6.57
N LEU A 102 18.51 19.13 6.51
CA LEU A 102 17.77 18.07 5.84
C LEU A 102 17.03 17.23 6.88
N ALA A 103 15.73 16.99 6.64
CA ALA A 103 14.96 16.04 7.43
C ALA A 103 14.10 15.15 6.55
N ALA A 104 14.04 13.88 6.96
CA ALA A 104 13.22 12.86 6.34
C ALA A 104 12.21 12.28 7.33
N TYR A 105 10.99 12.07 6.85
CA TYR A 105 9.87 11.50 7.61
C TYR A 105 9.22 10.37 6.83
N ALA A 106 8.59 9.45 7.55
CA ALA A 106 7.77 8.39 7.01
C ALA A 106 6.34 8.58 7.51
N CYS A 107 5.36 8.61 6.61
CA CYS A 107 3.92 8.58 6.90
C CYS A 107 3.38 7.22 6.49
N GLU A 108 2.92 6.43 7.45
CA GLU A 108 2.39 5.10 7.20
C GLU A 108 0.89 5.11 6.96
N PHE A 109 0.42 4.17 6.14
CA PHE A 109 -0.98 3.94 5.84
C PHE A 109 -1.25 2.44 5.79
N ASP A 110 -2.27 2.00 6.51
CA ASP A 110 -2.72 0.62 6.54
C ASP A 110 -3.92 0.43 5.60
N THR A 111 -4.05 -0.75 5.02
CA THR A 111 -5.20 -1.14 4.20
C THR A 111 -5.45 -2.64 4.36
N VAL A 112 -6.61 -3.11 3.93
CA VAL A 112 -7.02 -4.51 3.95
C VAL A 112 -7.49 -4.92 2.57
N TRP A 113 -7.14 -6.13 2.14
CA TRP A 113 -7.77 -6.80 0.99
C TRP A 113 -8.12 -8.23 1.36
N VAL A 114 -8.93 -8.86 0.51
CA VAL A 114 -9.26 -10.28 0.62
C VAL A 114 -8.38 -11.06 -0.34
N GLU A 115 -7.71 -12.09 0.18
CA GLU A 115 -6.99 -13.07 -0.62
C GLU A 115 -7.79 -14.37 -0.65
N GLU A 116 -7.83 -15.01 -1.81
CA GLU A 116 -8.43 -16.31 -2.02
C GLU A 116 -7.34 -17.34 -2.26
N ALA A 117 -7.38 -18.42 -1.49
CA ALA A 117 -6.45 -19.53 -1.58
C ALA A 117 -7.12 -20.72 -2.28
N LEU A 118 -6.32 -21.46 -3.05
CA LEU A 118 -6.72 -22.73 -3.62
C LEU A 118 -7.05 -23.77 -2.54
N ASP A 119 -7.91 -24.73 -2.87
CA ASP A 119 -8.09 -25.92 -2.04
C ASP A 119 -6.76 -26.66 -1.87
N ASN A 120 -6.58 -27.30 -0.71
CA ASN A 120 -5.41 -28.12 -0.47
C ASN A 120 -5.29 -29.24 -1.52
N GLY A 121 -4.14 -29.29 -2.20
CA GLY A 121 -3.83 -30.29 -3.24
C GLY A 121 -4.26 -29.91 -4.65
N ARG A 122 -4.86 -28.73 -4.84
CA ARG A 122 -5.21 -28.19 -6.16
C ARG A 122 -4.09 -27.31 -6.73
N TRP A 123 -4.10 -27.17 -8.05
CA TRP A 123 -3.30 -26.22 -8.82
C TRP A 123 -4.20 -25.18 -9.49
N PRO A 124 -3.63 -24.03 -9.90
CA PRO A 124 -4.36 -23.01 -10.64
C PRO A 124 -5.07 -23.58 -11.88
N ALA A 125 -6.29 -23.14 -12.16
CA ALA A 125 -7.10 -23.64 -13.26
C ALA A 125 -7.89 -22.50 -13.93
N PRO A 126 -7.23 -21.61 -14.69
CA PRO A 126 -7.85 -20.38 -15.18
C PRO A 126 -9.01 -20.64 -16.15
N GLU A 127 -10.16 -20.01 -15.90
CA GLU A 127 -11.38 -20.15 -16.72
C GLU A 127 -11.52 -19.02 -17.77
N GLY A 128 -10.66 -18.01 -17.73
CA GLY A 128 -10.65 -16.90 -18.69
C GLY A 128 -9.47 -15.95 -18.52
N ASP A 129 -9.45 -14.86 -19.30
CA ASP A 129 -8.35 -13.90 -19.29
C ASP A 129 -8.33 -12.99 -18.04
N ASN A 130 -9.47 -12.82 -17.36
CA ASN A 130 -9.58 -12.03 -16.12
C ASN A 130 -9.50 -12.88 -14.85
N ASP A 131 -9.21 -14.17 -14.99
CA ASP A 131 -9.10 -15.11 -13.87
C ASP A 131 -7.80 -14.85 -13.10
N PRO A 132 -7.81 -14.77 -11.74
CA PRO A 132 -6.59 -14.62 -10.96
C PRO A 132 -5.55 -15.71 -11.23
N ASP A 133 -5.97 -16.91 -11.61
CA ASP A 133 -5.08 -18.03 -11.92
C ASP A 133 -4.36 -17.87 -13.28
N ARG A 134 -4.76 -16.88 -14.10
CA ARG A 134 -4.16 -16.64 -15.42
C ARG A 134 -2.67 -16.34 -15.35
N LEU A 135 -2.23 -15.66 -14.28
CA LEU A 135 -0.82 -15.39 -13.98
C LEU A 135 0.04 -16.66 -14.08
N PHE A 136 -0.48 -17.79 -13.60
CA PHE A 136 0.28 -19.04 -13.59
C PHE A 136 0.41 -19.63 -15.00
N ALA A 137 -0.64 -19.54 -15.82
CA ALA A 137 -0.56 -19.98 -17.21
C ALA A 137 0.44 -19.13 -18.03
N ASP A 138 0.40 -17.81 -17.85
CA ASP A 138 1.29 -16.87 -18.55
C ASP A 138 2.77 -17.11 -18.23
N HIS A 139 3.06 -17.62 -17.04
CA HIS A 139 4.40 -17.96 -16.58
C HIS A 139 4.73 -19.46 -16.63
N GLN A 140 3.96 -20.26 -17.39
CA GLN A 140 4.18 -21.70 -17.59
C GLN A 140 4.22 -22.51 -16.28
N GLY A 141 3.42 -22.09 -15.29
CA GLY A 141 3.18 -22.82 -14.07
C GLY A 141 2.42 -24.13 -14.30
N ARG A 142 2.42 -24.99 -13.28
CA ARG A 142 1.59 -26.20 -13.28
C ARG A 142 0.13 -25.82 -13.10
N LEU A 143 -0.75 -26.38 -13.93
CA LEU A 143 -2.18 -26.11 -13.95
C LEU A 143 -2.99 -27.39 -13.73
N ASP A 144 -4.20 -27.24 -13.19
CA ASP A 144 -5.23 -28.28 -13.12
C ASP A 144 -6.30 -28.07 -14.21
N THR A 145 -7.17 -29.07 -14.41
CA THR A 145 -8.40 -28.91 -15.19
C THR A 145 -9.44 -28.13 -14.37
N PRO A 146 -10.09 -27.10 -14.95
CA PRO A 146 -11.21 -26.41 -14.33
C PRO A 146 -12.35 -27.37 -13.96
N TRP A 147 -13.19 -26.97 -13.01
CA TRP A 147 -14.30 -27.82 -12.61
C TRP A 147 -15.30 -27.98 -13.76
N PRO A 148 -15.88 -29.17 -13.99
CA PRO A 148 -16.97 -29.27 -14.95
C PRO A 148 -18.10 -28.35 -14.52
N MET A 149 -18.65 -27.59 -15.48
CA MET A 149 -19.76 -26.67 -15.24
C MET A 149 -20.89 -27.40 -14.50
N HIS A 150 -21.32 -26.86 -13.36
CA HIS A 150 -22.39 -27.47 -12.56
C HIS A 150 -23.74 -27.37 -13.30
N GLU A 151 -24.14 -28.44 -14.00
CA GLU A 151 -25.34 -28.40 -14.86
C GLU A 151 -26.69 -28.61 -14.15
N ARG A 152 -26.77 -29.02 -12.88
CA ARG A 152 -28.05 -29.03 -12.12
C ARG A 152 -27.90 -29.36 -10.63
N THR A 153 -28.55 -28.56 -9.77
CA THR A 153 -28.89 -28.99 -8.40
C THR A 153 -30.27 -29.63 -8.42
N GLY A 154 -30.34 -30.95 -8.30
CA GLY A 154 -31.60 -31.67 -8.13
C GLY A 154 -32.17 -31.43 -6.72
N LEU A 155 -33.01 -30.42 -6.56
CA LEU A 155 -33.80 -30.25 -5.34
C LEU A 155 -34.98 -31.23 -5.37
N ALA A 156 -34.74 -32.47 -4.92
CA ALA A 156 -35.83 -33.38 -4.57
C ALA A 156 -36.30 -33.01 -3.16
N TYR A 157 -37.39 -32.25 -3.06
CA TYR A 157 -38.17 -32.16 -1.83
C TYR A 157 -39.06 -33.40 -1.76
N HIS A 158 -38.87 -34.20 -0.71
CA HIS A 158 -39.81 -35.25 -0.30
C HIS A 158 -40.76 -34.71 0.76
#